data_AF-A0A2V0PA39-F1
#
_entry.id   AF-A0A2V0PA39-F1
#
_cell.length_a   1.000
_cell.length_b   1.000
_cell.length_c   1.000
_cell.angle_alpha   90.00
_cell.angle_beta   90.00
_cell.angle_gamma   90.00
#
_symmetry.space_group_name_H-M   'P 1'
#
loop_
_entity.id
_entity.type
_entity.pdbx_description
1 polymer ?
#
loop_
_entity_poly.entity_id
_entity_poly.type
_entity_poly.pdbx_seq_one_letter_code
_entity_poly.pdbx_strand_id
1 'polypeptide(L)'
;MQQLGRVRMRAYGAPTPRARARAVPVRVAASALGERPAAAAAAAAQPDWRTLTCERARAADAVMRHLLQLETPAADGSPSWAAGCVHRLPCPPPPPAWRRFAAAVARRGLAAVKAELSEALVVLPEEGDRGCYLARHGWVHPLRDPGLAAFLASLFAAATDPRGWAAAGLWAPGGGFSPPSLSRHDLFHAHLFVCRRTGGVGLLFHASEYPAYDPFDFPIILGNCHRGSALAFNQRAMDLRNLVFFNGHLAVLDVGEGTPLHSQLLHDGTRPARTVYEEDFGQPVADVFYMPGWRGGGSGSGDGDGDGDGLASGTASGSWDGGGGGSVESSSGSGSFGGDGLRRTDSGASDAGSGGGGGGWRPGPGGGRGRGSAARGLGARSPRSAGSSGVPGEEVRFLFGRPPDCCGVYVSY
;
A
#
# COMPACT_ATOMS: atom_id res chain seq x y z
N MET A 1 -8.35 31.24 56.01
CA MET A 1 -8.77 29.95 56.58
C MET A 1 -10.13 29.55 55.99
N GLN A 2 -10.14 28.94 54.81
CA GLN A 2 -11.34 28.41 54.16
C GLN A 2 -11.13 26.93 53.83
N GLN A 3 -12.19 26.15 54.04
CA GLN A 3 -12.23 24.71 54.13
C GLN A 3 -11.90 24.01 52.80
N LEU A 4 -10.93 23.09 52.84
CA LEU A 4 -10.70 22.11 51.77
C LEU A 4 -11.72 20.97 51.90
N GLY A 5 -12.51 20.76 50.85
CA GLY A 5 -13.45 19.65 50.72
C GLY A 5 -12.74 18.30 50.62
N ARG A 6 -13.17 17.34 51.43
CA ARG A 6 -12.71 15.94 51.42
C ARG A 6 -13.29 15.19 50.22
N VAL A 7 -12.44 14.75 49.30
CA VAL A 7 -12.77 13.75 48.29
C VAL A 7 -12.75 12.36 48.95
N ARG A 8 -13.89 11.65 48.94
CA ARG A 8 -13.98 10.24 49.33
C ARG A 8 -13.44 9.37 48.20
N MET A 9 -12.29 8.72 48.38
CA MET A 9 -11.89 7.59 47.54
C MET A 9 -12.85 6.42 47.77
N ARG A 10 -13.46 5.90 46.70
CA ARG A 10 -14.10 4.57 46.71
C ARG A 10 -13.01 3.52 46.67
N ALA A 11 -12.99 2.64 47.66
CA ALA A 11 -12.17 1.44 47.66
C ALA A 11 -12.65 0.47 46.57
N TYR A 12 -11.76 0.07 45.68
CA TYR A 12 -12.00 -1.02 44.74
C TYR A 12 -12.05 -2.34 45.51
N GLY A 13 -13.17 -3.07 45.38
CA GLY A 13 -13.36 -4.39 45.96
C GLY A 13 -12.40 -5.42 45.34
N ALA A 14 -11.89 -6.31 46.18
CA ALA A 14 -11.04 -7.42 45.76
C ALA A 14 -11.79 -8.37 44.80
N PRO A 15 -11.11 -8.93 43.78
CA PRO A 15 -11.73 -9.89 42.88
C PRO A 15 -12.02 -11.21 43.61
N THR A 16 -13.23 -11.73 43.39
CA THR A 16 -13.66 -13.05 43.85
C THR A 16 -12.86 -14.17 43.16
N PRO A 17 -12.47 -15.23 43.89
CA PRO A 17 -11.73 -16.34 43.29
C PRO A 17 -12.65 -17.15 42.36
N ARG A 18 -12.29 -17.22 41.07
CA ARG A 18 -12.93 -18.08 40.08
C ARG A 18 -12.77 -19.56 40.47
N ALA A 19 -13.89 -20.28 40.46
CA ALA A 19 -13.94 -21.73 40.62
C ALA A 19 -13.09 -22.43 39.55
N ARG A 20 -12.17 -23.29 39.99
CA ARG A 20 -11.38 -24.17 39.12
C ARG A 20 -12.30 -25.21 38.49
N ALA A 21 -12.54 -25.12 37.19
CA ALA A 21 -13.13 -26.20 36.42
C ALA A 21 -12.17 -27.40 36.43
N ARG A 22 -12.67 -28.57 36.85
CA ARG A 22 -11.93 -29.84 36.84
C ARG A 22 -11.68 -30.25 35.38
N ALA A 23 -10.41 -30.45 35.02
CA ALA A 23 -10.04 -31.06 33.76
C ALA A 23 -10.48 -32.53 33.73
N VAL A 24 -11.28 -32.91 32.74
CA VAL A 24 -11.61 -34.30 32.42
C VAL A 24 -10.47 -34.86 31.56
N PRO A 25 -9.80 -35.95 31.96
CA PRO A 25 -8.74 -36.53 31.16
C PRO A 25 -9.35 -37.28 29.96
N VAL A 26 -9.15 -36.75 28.75
CA VAL A 26 -9.41 -37.49 27.51
C VAL A 26 -8.26 -38.48 27.31
N ARG A 27 -8.53 -39.77 27.52
CA ARG A 27 -7.61 -40.85 27.12
C ARG A 27 -7.67 -41.00 25.60
N VAL A 28 -6.67 -40.46 24.90
CA VAL A 28 -6.42 -40.82 23.49
C VAL A 28 -5.66 -42.13 23.48
N ALA A 29 -6.29 -43.18 22.94
CA ALA A 29 -5.67 -44.48 22.74
C ALA A 29 -4.55 -44.35 21.69
N ALA A 30 -3.31 -44.64 22.11
CA ALA A 30 -2.20 -44.86 21.21
C ALA A 30 -2.36 -46.26 20.57
N SER A 31 -2.47 -46.33 19.25
CA SER A 31 -2.32 -47.56 18.49
C SER A 31 -1.75 -47.30 17.11
N ALA A 32 -0.84 -48.20 16.73
CA ALA A 32 -0.22 -48.41 15.42
C ALA A 32 0.84 -47.39 14.97
N LEU A 33 2.08 -47.66 15.40
CA LEU A 33 3.29 -47.33 14.66
C LEU A 33 3.29 -48.12 13.34
N GLY A 34 2.77 -47.49 12.28
CA GLY A 34 3.02 -47.89 10.90
C GLY A 34 4.23 -47.13 10.36
N GLU A 35 5.19 -47.87 9.81
CA GLU A 35 6.45 -47.38 9.25
C GLU A 35 6.22 -46.25 8.24
N ARG A 36 6.83 -45.08 8.49
CA ARG A 36 6.88 -43.99 7.52
C ARG A 36 7.91 -44.33 6.44
N PRO A 37 7.54 -44.42 5.15
CA PRO A 37 8.52 -44.51 4.08
C PRO A 37 9.34 -43.21 4.04
N ALA A 38 10.62 -43.37 3.69
CA ALA A 38 11.67 -42.36 3.68
C ALA A 38 11.26 -41.05 3.00
N ALA A 39 10.79 -40.08 3.79
CA ALA A 39 10.68 -38.67 3.42
C ALA A 39 12.05 -37.97 3.49
N ALA A 40 13.08 -38.62 2.91
CA ALA A 40 14.47 -38.16 2.94
C ALA A 40 14.98 -37.67 1.57
N ALA A 41 14.07 -37.39 0.62
CA ALA A 41 14.43 -36.82 -0.68
C ALA A 41 13.88 -35.40 -0.79
N ALA A 42 14.80 -34.43 -0.83
CA ALA A 42 14.61 -33.01 -1.10
C ALA A 42 14.01 -32.14 0.03
N ALA A 43 14.63 -32.15 1.20
CA ALA A 43 14.71 -30.90 1.98
C ALA A 43 15.66 -29.94 1.23
N ALA A 44 15.18 -29.34 0.14
CA ALA A 44 15.85 -28.20 -0.46
C ALA A 44 16.06 -27.19 0.67
N ALA A 45 17.32 -26.83 0.93
CA ALA A 45 17.64 -25.89 1.99
C ALA A 45 16.78 -24.64 1.78
N GLN A 46 15.93 -24.32 2.76
CA GLN A 46 15.15 -23.10 2.69
C GLN A 46 16.14 -21.94 2.56
N PRO A 47 15.96 -21.04 1.59
CA PRO A 47 16.87 -19.91 1.40
C PRO A 47 16.94 -19.11 2.68
N ASP A 48 18.15 -18.65 3.04
CA ASP A 48 18.31 -17.82 4.23
C ASP A 48 17.56 -16.48 4.08
N TRP A 49 17.22 -15.86 5.21
CA TRP A 49 16.45 -14.61 5.21
C TRP A 49 17.15 -13.47 4.46
N ARG A 50 18.48 -13.51 4.34
CA ARG A 50 19.27 -12.50 3.63
C ARG A 50 19.08 -12.62 2.12
N THR A 51 19.07 -13.84 1.61
CA THR A 51 18.81 -14.17 0.21
C THR A 51 17.41 -13.71 -0.18
N LEU A 52 16.40 -14.07 0.62
CA LEU A 52 15.02 -13.62 0.42
C LEU A 52 14.91 -12.09 0.43
N THR A 53 15.60 -11.42 1.36
CA THR A 53 15.63 -9.95 1.42
C THR A 53 16.28 -9.33 0.18
N CYS A 54 17.32 -9.97 -0.36
CA CYS A 54 17.96 -9.50 -1.59
C CYS A 54 17.08 -9.70 -2.82
N GLU A 55 16.34 -10.80 -2.91
CA GLU A 55 15.39 -11.08 -4.00
C GLU A 55 14.24 -10.07 -3.99
N ARG A 56 13.64 -9.81 -2.81
CA ARG A 56 12.62 -8.77 -2.66
C ARG A 56 13.12 -7.40 -3.07
N ALA A 57 14.30 -7.00 -2.60
CA ALA A 57 14.90 -5.73 -2.98
C ALA A 57 15.17 -5.62 -4.50
N ARG A 58 15.49 -6.73 -5.18
CA ARG A 58 15.65 -6.75 -6.65
C ARG A 58 14.31 -6.62 -7.36
N ALA A 59 13.27 -7.30 -6.89
CA ALA A 59 11.93 -7.19 -7.44
C ALA A 59 11.36 -5.78 -7.28
N ALA A 60 11.52 -5.19 -6.09
CA ALA A 60 11.14 -3.80 -5.81
C ALA A 60 11.92 -2.80 -6.70
N ASP A 61 13.23 -3.00 -6.91
CA ASP A 61 14.00 -2.19 -7.86
C ASP A 61 13.49 -2.32 -9.30
N ALA A 62 13.09 -3.52 -9.73
CA ALA A 62 12.48 -3.70 -11.05
C ALA A 62 11.16 -2.93 -11.18
N VAL A 63 10.30 -2.97 -10.15
CA VAL A 63 9.08 -2.13 -10.11
C VAL A 63 9.43 -0.64 -10.25
N MET A 64 10.43 -0.15 -9.49
CA MET A 64 10.82 1.26 -9.57
C MET A 64 11.39 1.64 -10.96
N ARG A 65 12.21 0.79 -11.57
CA ARG A 65 12.72 1.01 -12.94
C ARG A 65 11.59 0.97 -13.97
N HIS A 66 10.63 0.08 -13.81
CA HIS A 66 9.44 0.00 -14.65
C HIS A 66 8.64 1.30 -14.61
N LEU A 67 8.41 1.84 -13.41
CA LEU A 67 7.71 3.12 -13.22
C LEU A 67 8.45 4.28 -13.87
N LEU A 68 9.78 4.28 -13.81
CA LEU A 68 10.63 5.28 -14.46
C LEU A 68 10.81 5.06 -15.97
N GLN A 69 10.22 4.00 -16.55
CA GLN A 69 10.42 3.61 -17.95
C GLN A 69 11.91 3.39 -18.29
N LEU A 70 12.69 2.93 -17.32
CA LEU A 70 14.12 2.63 -17.47
C LEU A 70 14.36 1.17 -17.86
N GLU A 71 13.30 0.37 -18.00
CA GLU A 71 13.43 -1.00 -18.43
C GLU A 71 13.60 -1.06 -19.95
N THR A 72 14.74 -1.61 -20.36
CA THR A 72 14.90 -2.12 -21.71
C THR A 72 14.03 -3.37 -21.85
N PRO A 73 13.24 -3.51 -22.94
CA PRO A 73 12.59 -4.77 -23.27
C PRO A 73 13.60 -5.92 -23.20
N ALA A 74 13.13 -7.13 -22.92
CA ALA A 74 13.99 -8.30 -23.04
C ALA A 74 14.54 -8.41 -24.47
N ALA A 75 15.65 -9.13 -24.65
CA ALA A 75 16.32 -9.24 -25.95
C ALA A 75 15.41 -9.82 -27.05
N ASP A 76 14.35 -10.54 -26.67
CA ASP A 76 13.32 -11.10 -27.56
C ASP A 76 12.15 -10.15 -27.82
N GLY A 77 12.20 -8.91 -27.31
CA GLY A 77 11.14 -7.91 -27.43
C GLY A 77 9.97 -8.13 -26.45
N SER A 78 10.03 -9.13 -25.57
CA SER A 78 8.98 -9.34 -24.57
C SER A 78 8.98 -8.20 -23.54
N PRO A 79 7.80 -7.85 -23.00
CA PRO A 79 7.69 -6.90 -21.91
C PRO A 79 8.53 -7.38 -20.72
N SER A 80 9.11 -6.44 -19.98
CA SER A 80 9.61 -6.74 -18.63
C SER A 80 8.55 -7.50 -17.85
N TRP A 81 8.93 -8.49 -17.05
CA TRP A 81 7.98 -9.24 -16.21
C TRP A 81 7.10 -8.34 -15.34
N ALA A 82 7.59 -7.14 -14.98
CA ALA A 82 6.86 -6.13 -14.23
C ALA A 82 5.66 -5.54 -14.99
N ALA A 83 5.66 -5.54 -16.32
CA ALA A 83 4.62 -4.92 -17.15
C ALA A 83 3.24 -5.59 -17.01
N GLY A 84 3.21 -6.87 -16.62
CA GLY A 84 1.97 -7.60 -16.35
C GLY A 84 1.43 -7.44 -14.93
N CYS A 85 2.20 -6.83 -14.03
CA CYS A 85 1.88 -6.78 -12.60
C CYS A 85 1.92 -5.35 -12.01
N VAL A 86 2.25 -4.35 -12.82
CA VAL A 86 2.33 -2.95 -12.40
C VAL A 86 1.38 -2.12 -13.26
N HIS A 87 0.28 -1.68 -12.66
CA HIS A 87 -0.82 -1.03 -13.36
C HIS A 87 -0.86 0.45 -13.00
N ARG A 88 -0.58 1.33 -13.96
CA ARG A 88 -0.54 2.78 -13.70
C ARG A 88 -1.93 3.33 -13.47
N LEU A 89 -2.07 4.15 -12.44
CA LEU A 89 -3.26 4.97 -12.20
C LEU A 89 -2.98 6.41 -12.64
N PRO A 90 -4.01 7.14 -13.10
CA PRO A 90 -3.94 8.60 -13.22
C PRO A 90 -3.56 9.21 -11.88
N CYS A 91 -2.62 10.15 -11.88
CA CYS A 91 -2.24 10.90 -10.68
C CYS A 91 -1.84 12.34 -11.04
N PRO A 92 -2.02 13.29 -10.10
CA PRO A 92 -1.61 14.66 -10.32
C PRO A 92 -0.08 14.76 -10.44
N PRO A 93 0.43 15.68 -11.28
CA PRO A 93 1.87 15.87 -11.42
C PRO A 93 2.45 16.41 -10.09
N PRO A 94 3.67 15.99 -9.69
CA PRO A 94 4.24 16.44 -8.44
C PRO A 94 4.54 17.95 -8.45
N PRO A 95 3.97 18.74 -7.51
CA PRO A 95 4.18 20.18 -7.47
C PRO A 95 5.59 20.53 -6.97
N PRO A 96 6.02 21.80 -7.11
CA PRO A 96 7.30 22.26 -6.59
C PRO A 96 7.50 21.97 -5.09
N ALA A 97 6.44 22.04 -4.28
CA ALA A 97 6.48 21.70 -2.86
C ALA A 97 6.92 20.25 -2.62
N TRP A 98 6.31 19.28 -3.31
CA TRP A 98 6.73 17.87 -3.27
C TRP A 98 8.18 17.69 -3.70
N ARG A 99 8.61 18.33 -4.80
CA ARG A 99 9.99 18.17 -5.30
C ARG A 99 11.02 18.67 -4.30
N ARG A 100 10.77 19.81 -3.65
CA ARG A 100 11.64 20.33 -2.59
C ARG A 100 11.67 19.41 -1.38
N PHE A 101 10.49 18.94 -0.94
CA PHE A 101 10.35 17.98 0.14
C PHE A 101 11.10 16.67 -0.14
N ALA A 102 10.82 16.03 -1.27
CA ALA A 102 11.47 14.81 -1.71
C ALA A 102 12.99 14.96 -1.79
N ALA A 103 13.49 16.06 -2.36
CA ALA A 103 14.93 16.33 -2.41
C ALA A 103 15.56 16.54 -1.01
N ALA A 104 14.82 17.13 -0.07
CA ALA A 104 15.26 17.28 1.32
C ALA A 104 15.27 15.94 2.07
N VAL A 105 14.22 15.13 1.92
CA VAL A 105 14.10 13.78 2.51
C VAL A 105 15.15 12.84 1.94
N ALA A 106 15.41 12.85 0.64
CA ALA A 106 16.47 12.06 0.02
C ALA A 106 17.87 12.35 0.63
N ARG A 107 18.13 13.59 1.06
CA ARG A 107 19.42 14.00 1.64
C ARG A 107 19.49 13.83 3.15
N ARG A 108 18.40 14.04 3.88
CA ARG A 108 18.39 14.16 5.35
C ARG A 108 17.44 13.19 6.05
N GLY A 109 16.75 12.34 5.29
CA GLY A 109 15.77 11.37 5.80
C GLY A 109 14.73 12.02 6.73
N LEU A 110 14.55 11.39 7.88
CA LEU A 110 13.60 11.80 8.91
C LEU A 110 13.78 13.26 9.38
N ALA A 111 15.01 13.79 9.39
CA ALA A 111 15.24 15.17 9.81
C ALA A 111 14.58 16.19 8.86
N ALA A 112 14.48 15.88 7.56
CA ALA A 112 13.73 16.72 6.63
C ALA A 112 12.23 16.58 6.82
N VAL A 113 11.72 15.39 7.12
CA VAL A 113 10.30 15.19 7.44
C VAL A 113 9.92 16.06 8.63
N LYS A 114 10.66 15.94 9.75
CA LYS A 114 10.42 16.73 10.97
C LYS A 114 10.40 18.25 10.72
N ALA A 115 11.21 18.75 9.80
CA ALA A 115 11.25 20.18 9.47
C ALA A 115 9.96 20.68 8.79
N GLU A 116 9.22 19.79 8.12
CA GLU A 116 7.94 20.08 7.48
C GLU A 116 6.73 19.86 8.42
N LEU A 117 6.94 19.38 9.65
CA LEU A 117 5.85 19.09 10.58
C LEU A 117 5.52 20.30 11.45
N SER A 118 4.23 20.58 11.62
CA SER A 118 3.77 21.54 12.61
C SER A 118 4.16 21.07 14.02
N GLU A 119 4.45 22.02 14.90
CA GLU A 119 4.66 21.71 16.33
C GLU A 119 3.35 21.25 17.00
N ALA A 120 2.21 21.54 16.38
CA ALA A 120 0.92 21.04 16.82
C ALA A 120 0.89 19.51 16.75
N LEU A 121 0.49 18.89 17.86
CA LEU A 121 0.19 17.47 17.96
C LEU A 121 -1.32 17.27 17.85
N VAL A 122 -1.71 16.31 17.05
CA VAL A 122 -3.10 15.84 16.96
C VAL A 122 -3.17 14.46 17.57
N VAL A 123 -3.88 14.34 18.68
CA VAL A 123 -4.14 13.05 19.34
C VAL A 123 -5.13 12.26 18.48
N LEU A 124 -4.80 11.01 18.21
CA LEU A 124 -5.67 10.05 17.56
C LEU A 124 -6.61 9.43 18.59
N PRO A 125 -7.86 9.10 18.22
CA PRO A 125 -8.74 8.40 19.14
C PRO A 125 -8.17 7.02 19.45
N GLU A 126 -8.35 6.57 20.67
CA GLU A 126 -8.18 5.15 20.99
C GLU A 126 -9.33 4.38 20.36
N GLU A 127 -8.99 3.40 19.52
CA GLU A 127 -9.98 2.50 18.96
C GLU A 127 -10.10 1.26 19.85
N GLY A 128 -11.24 1.17 20.54
CA GLY A 128 -11.60 0.07 21.44
C GLY A 128 -10.99 0.12 22.84
N ASP A 129 -11.25 -0.90 23.66
CA ASP A 129 -10.99 -0.89 25.11
C ASP A 129 -9.50 -1.05 25.51
N ARG A 130 -8.55 -1.07 24.55
CA ARG A 130 -7.14 -1.43 24.81
C ARG A 130 -6.11 -0.71 23.92
N GLY A 131 -6.36 0.54 23.52
CA GLY A 131 -5.32 1.39 22.91
C GLY A 131 -4.71 0.87 21.60
N CYS A 132 -5.51 0.33 20.66
CA CYS A 132 -5.04 0.30 19.26
C CYS A 132 -5.16 1.72 18.70
N TYR A 133 -4.05 2.22 18.17
CA TYR A 133 -4.00 3.46 17.42
C TYR A 133 -3.78 3.12 15.95
N LEU A 134 -4.41 3.89 15.06
CA LEU A 134 -4.22 3.76 13.61
C LEU A 134 -2.80 4.10 13.17
N ALA A 135 -2.07 4.86 13.99
CA ALA A 135 -0.65 5.11 13.83
C ALA A 135 0.16 4.38 14.90
N ARG A 136 1.47 4.29 14.69
CA ARG A 136 2.42 3.73 15.67
C ARG A 136 2.27 4.34 17.07
N HIS A 137 1.91 5.62 17.11
CA HIS A 137 1.65 6.38 18.33
C HIS A 137 0.21 6.88 18.32
N GLY A 138 -0.35 7.18 19.50
CA GLY A 138 -1.66 7.81 19.63
C GLY A 138 -1.71 9.27 19.21
N TRP A 139 -0.76 9.73 18.39
CA TRP A 139 -0.69 11.10 17.91
C TRP A 139 0.00 11.19 16.55
N VAL A 140 -0.29 12.28 15.85
CA VAL A 140 0.26 12.61 14.54
C VAL A 140 0.50 14.12 14.42
N HIS A 141 1.33 14.53 13.45
CA HIS A 141 1.61 15.93 13.18
C HIS A 141 1.03 16.38 11.84
N PRO A 142 0.36 17.55 11.78
CA PRO A 142 0.02 18.20 10.50
C PRO A 142 1.29 18.63 9.75
N LEU A 143 1.18 18.74 8.42
CA LEU A 143 2.22 19.38 7.60
C LEU A 143 2.14 20.91 7.66
N ARG A 144 3.29 21.59 7.66
CA ARG A 144 3.43 23.05 7.63
C ARG A 144 3.09 23.64 6.26
N ASP A 145 3.53 22.99 5.19
CA ASP A 145 3.29 23.44 3.81
C ASP A 145 1.90 22.94 3.33
N PRO A 146 0.91 23.83 3.14
CA PRO A 146 -0.44 23.43 2.72
C PRO A 146 -0.47 22.89 1.29
N GLY A 147 0.46 23.28 0.42
CA GLY A 147 0.57 22.76 -0.94
C GLY A 147 1.08 21.31 -0.96
N LEU A 148 2.01 20.98 -0.06
CA LEU A 148 2.45 19.60 0.17
C LEU A 148 1.31 18.74 0.74
N ALA A 149 0.59 19.26 1.74
CA ALA A 149 -0.56 18.57 2.33
C ALA A 149 -1.67 18.31 1.29
N ALA A 150 -2.03 19.31 0.48
CA ALA A 150 -3.02 19.18 -0.59
C ALA A 150 -2.59 18.17 -1.66
N PHE A 151 -1.30 18.16 -2.02
CA PHE A 151 -0.77 17.17 -2.96
C PHE A 151 -0.88 15.74 -2.41
N LEU A 152 -0.47 15.51 -1.16
CA LEU A 152 -0.59 14.20 -0.55
C LEU A 152 -2.06 13.76 -0.49
N ALA A 153 -2.98 14.62 -0.06
CA ALA A 153 -4.42 14.34 -0.09
C ALA A 153 -4.91 13.95 -1.49
N SER A 154 -4.42 14.63 -2.53
CA SER A 154 -4.78 14.31 -3.92
C SER A 154 -4.26 12.95 -4.39
N LEU A 155 -3.15 12.44 -3.82
CA LEU A 155 -2.69 11.08 -4.08
C LEU A 155 -3.61 10.03 -3.45
N PHE A 156 -4.07 10.26 -2.22
CA PHE A 156 -5.09 9.40 -1.59
C PHE A 156 -6.37 9.37 -2.42
N ALA A 157 -6.86 10.54 -2.86
CA ALA A 157 -8.02 10.63 -3.72
C ALA A 157 -7.83 9.89 -5.06
N ALA A 158 -6.65 10.03 -5.69
CA ALA A 158 -6.32 9.32 -6.93
C ALA A 158 -6.23 7.80 -6.74
N ALA A 159 -5.68 7.34 -5.62
CA ALA A 159 -5.59 5.92 -5.27
C ALA A 159 -6.98 5.26 -5.11
N THR A 160 -8.00 6.03 -4.75
CA THR A 160 -9.37 5.56 -4.56
C THR A 160 -10.33 5.91 -5.70
N ASP A 161 -9.89 6.59 -6.76
CA ASP A 161 -10.78 7.02 -7.85
C ASP A 161 -11.20 5.81 -8.74
N PRO A 162 -12.48 5.40 -8.74
CA PRO A 162 -12.93 4.25 -9.53
C PRO A 162 -12.66 4.38 -11.03
N ARG A 163 -12.61 5.62 -11.54
CA ARG A 163 -12.30 5.88 -12.96
C ARG A 163 -10.86 5.54 -13.29
N GLY A 164 -9.93 5.77 -12.36
CA GLY A 164 -8.53 5.40 -12.52
C GLY A 164 -8.37 3.88 -12.56
N TRP A 165 -9.05 3.17 -11.66
CA TRP A 165 -9.07 1.71 -11.62
C TRP A 165 -9.69 1.09 -12.87
N ALA A 166 -10.79 1.66 -13.37
CA ALA A 166 -11.42 1.23 -14.62
C ALA A 166 -10.52 1.50 -15.84
N ALA A 167 -9.89 2.66 -15.92
CA ALA A 167 -8.97 3.00 -17.02
C ALA A 167 -7.73 2.09 -17.04
N ALA A 168 -7.29 1.61 -15.88
CA ALA A 168 -6.22 0.62 -15.75
C ALA A 168 -6.67 -0.82 -16.05
N GLY A 169 -7.96 -1.05 -16.34
CA GLY A 169 -8.53 -2.38 -16.59
C GLY A 169 -8.58 -3.27 -15.35
N LEU A 170 -8.44 -2.70 -14.15
CA LEU A 170 -8.42 -3.45 -12.89
C LEU A 170 -9.81 -3.69 -12.32
N TRP A 171 -10.75 -2.80 -12.63
CA TRP A 171 -12.09 -2.83 -12.06
C TRP A 171 -13.14 -2.48 -13.10
N ALA A 172 -14.32 -3.08 -12.97
CA ALA A 172 -15.53 -2.70 -13.68
C ALA A 172 -16.74 -2.87 -12.74
N PRO A 173 -17.81 -2.07 -12.90
CA PRO A 173 -19.05 -2.28 -12.18
C PRO A 173 -19.55 -3.73 -12.31
N GLY A 174 -19.83 -4.39 -11.19
CA GLY A 174 -20.25 -5.80 -11.15
C GLY A 174 -19.10 -6.83 -11.17
N GLY A 175 -17.83 -6.40 -11.23
CA GLY A 175 -16.64 -7.28 -11.29
C GLY A 175 -16.27 -8.01 -9.99
N GLY A 176 -17.21 -8.16 -9.05
CA GLY A 176 -17.01 -8.93 -7.83
C GLY A 176 -16.17 -8.29 -6.72
N PHE A 177 -15.63 -7.09 -6.92
CA PHE A 177 -15.01 -6.26 -5.88
C PHE A 177 -15.18 -4.77 -6.17
N SER A 178 -14.90 -3.92 -5.19
CA SER A 178 -14.92 -2.46 -5.34
C SER A 178 -13.50 -1.88 -5.25
N PRO A 179 -13.20 -0.75 -5.92
CA PRO A 179 -11.95 -0.04 -5.70
C PRO A 179 -11.82 0.37 -4.23
N PRO A 180 -10.60 0.62 -3.76
CA PRO A 180 -10.37 1.08 -2.39
C PRO A 180 -11.16 2.35 -2.08
N SER A 181 -11.60 2.44 -0.85
CA SER A 181 -12.31 3.56 -0.26
C SER A 181 -11.47 4.17 0.87
N LEU A 182 -11.68 5.46 1.12
CA LEU A 182 -11.02 6.16 2.21
C LEU A 182 -11.75 5.84 3.51
N SER A 183 -11.19 4.93 4.30
CA SER A 183 -11.69 4.58 5.63
C SER A 183 -10.55 4.02 6.48
N ARG A 184 -10.74 4.01 7.80
CA ARG A 184 -9.77 3.44 8.75
C ARG A 184 -9.51 1.94 8.58
N HIS A 185 -10.38 1.20 7.88
CA HIS A 185 -10.22 -0.24 7.64
C HIS A 185 -9.71 -0.56 6.24
N ASP A 186 -9.82 0.39 5.31
CA ASP A 186 -9.43 0.23 3.92
C ASP A 186 -8.17 1.05 3.64
N LEU A 187 -8.23 2.15 2.89
CA LEU A 187 -7.06 2.98 2.58
C LEU A 187 -7.09 4.29 3.40
N PHE A 188 -6.18 4.44 4.35
CA PHE A 188 -6.05 5.66 5.18
C PHE A 188 -4.61 6.10 5.45
N HIS A 189 -3.61 5.30 5.08
CA HIS A 189 -2.21 5.66 5.28
C HIS A 189 -1.30 5.18 4.15
N ALA A 190 -0.07 5.71 4.16
CA ALA A 190 1.01 5.32 3.27
C ALA A 190 2.36 5.43 3.97
N HIS A 191 3.28 4.54 3.65
CA HIS A 191 4.65 4.54 4.16
C HIS A 191 5.57 5.34 3.23
N LEU A 192 6.20 6.38 3.75
CA LEU A 192 7.22 7.18 3.07
C LEU A 192 8.55 6.45 3.11
N PHE A 193 9.17 6.24 1.95
CA PHE A 193 10.49 5.61 1.85
C PHE A 193 11.45 6.38 0.94
N VAL A 194 12.74 6.22 1.19
CA VAL A 194 13.82 6.62 0.27
C VAL A 194 14.34 5.39 -0.46
N CYS A 195 14.18 5.34 -1.78
CA CYS A 195 14.69 4.26 -2.60
C CYS A 195 16.22 4.24 -2.55
N ARG A 196 16.80 3.13 -2.07
CA ARG A 196 18.26 3.03 -1.82
C ARG A 196 19.11 3.21 -3.08
N ARG A 197 18.60 2.78 -4.24
CA ARG A 197 19.36 2.77 -5.49
C ARG A 197 19.33 4.09 -6.24
N THR A 198 18.17 4.75 -6.24
CA THR A 198 17.97 6.00 -6.99
C THR A 198 18.05 7.24 -6.11
N GLY A 199 17.95 7.08 -4.79
CA GLY A 199 17.75 8.18 -3.84
C GLY A 199 16.38 8.86 -3.97
N GLY A 200 15.49 8.36 -4.83
CA GLY A 200 14.16 8.91 -5.02
C GLY A 200 13.26 8.66 -3.81
N VAL A 201 12.29 9.55 -3.59
CA VAL A 201 11.30 9.40 -2.51
C VAL A 201 10.00 8.83 -3.07
N GLY A 202 9.44 7.85 -2.39
CA GLY A 202 8.18 7.21 -2.74
C GLY A 202 7.24 7.03 -1.54
N LEU A 203 6.00 6.66 -1.85
CA LEU A 203 4.96 6.31 -0.89
C LEU A 203 4.43 4.92 -1.25
N LEU A 204 4.33 4.02 -0.27
CA LEU A 204 3.65 2.73 -0.39
C LEU A 204 2.32 2.81 0.36
N PHE A 205 1.21 2.63 -0.34
CA PHE A 205 -0.14 2.62 0.23
C PHE A 205 -0.61 1.19 0.41
N HIS A 206 -1.41 0.99 1.46
CA HIS A 206 -2.13 -0.25 1.68
C HIS A 206 -3.63 0.03 1.67
N ALA A 207 -4.30 -0.51 0.66
CA ALA A 207 -5.75 -0.69 0.69
C ALA A 207 -6.11 -1.96 1.45
N SER A 208 -7.38 -2.11 1.80
CA SER A 208 -7.92 -3.27 2.51
C SER A 208 -7.06 -3.68 3.71
N GLU A 209 -6.65 -2.70 4.51
CA GLU A 209 -5.69 -2.86 5.60
C GLU A 209 -6.18 -3.79 6.70
N TYR A 210 -7.46 -3.65 7.07
CA TYR A 210 -8.06 -4.42 8.14
C TYR A 210 -9.36 -5.07 7.68
N PRO A 211 -9.31 -6.15 6.86
CA PRO A 211 -10.48 -6.94 6.55
C PRO A 211 -11.13 -7.50 7.82
N ALA A 212 -12.45 -7.58 7.81
CA ALA A 212 -13.22 -8.21 8.86
C ALA A 212 -12.78 -9.67 9.03
N TYR A 213 -12.71 -10.12 10.29
CA TYR A 213 -12.51 -11.54 10.57
C TYR A 213 -13.70 -12.33 10.04
N ASP A 214 -13.40 -13.37 9.25
CA ASP A 214 -14.38 -14.36 8.84
C ASP A 214 -13.78 -15.77 9.04
N PRO A 215 -14.43 -16.67 9.79
CA PRO A 215 -13.86 -17.99 10.08
C PRO A 215 -13.68 -18.90 8.85
N PHE A 216 -14.30 -18.57 7.72
CA PHE A 216 -14.24 -19.35 6.48
C PHE A 216 -13.37 -18.66 5.43
N ASP A 217 -13.55 -17.36 5.22
CA ASP A 217 -12.89 -16.63 4.14
C ASP A 217 -11.59 -15.92 4.59
N PHE A 218 -11.52 -15.45 5.84
CA PHE A 218 -10.34 -14.76 6.38
C PHE A 218 -10.15 -14.99 7.88
N PRO A 219 -9.71 -16.20 8.29
CA PRO A 219 -9.63 -16.60 9.70
C PRO A 219 -8.39 -16.04 10.39
N ILE A 220 -8.04 -14.78 10.12
CA ILE A 220 -6.85 -14.11 10.64
C ILE A 220 -7.27 -12.99 11.59
N ILE A 221 -6.77 -13.05 12.83
CA ILE A 221 -7.03 -12.04 13.85
C ILE A 221 -5.95 -10.95 13.76
N LEU A 222 -6.33 -9.78 13.24
CA LEU A 222 -5.44 -8.61 13.08
C LEU A 222 -5.42 -7.71 14.33
N GLY A 223 -5.76 -8.26 15.49
CA GLY A 223 -5.86 -7.52 16.75
C GLY A 223 -7.05 -6.56 16.79
N ASN A 224 -6.97 -5.49 17.56
CA ASN A 224 -8.10 -4.56 17.72
C ASN A 224 -8.39 -3.73 16.46
N CYS A 225 -7.45 -3.64 15.53
CA CYS A 225 -7.52 -2.68 14.45
C CYS A 225 -8.53 -3.09 13.34
N HIS A 226 -8.90 -4.38 13.25
CA HIS A 226 -10.02 -4.85 12.44
C HIS A 226 -11.40 -4.86 13.15
N ARG A 227 -11.46 -4.44 14.42
CA ARG A 227 -12.72 -4.44 15.18
C ARG A 227 -13.71 -3.49 14.52
N GLY A 228 -14.93 -3.99 14.30
CA GLY A 228 -15.98 -3.21 13.64
C GLY A 228 -15.74 -2.97 12.15
N SER A 229 -14.74 -3.63 11.55
CA SER A 229 -14.55 -3.58 10.10
C SER A 229 -15.74 -4.17 9.38
N ALA A 230 -16.32 -3.40 8.47
CA ALA A 230 -17.33 -3.87 7.52
C ALA A 230 -16.68 -4.38 6.21
N LEU A 231 -15.35 -4.32 6.12
CA LEU A 231 -14.62 -4.69 4.92
C LEU A 231 -14.53 -6.22 4.81
N ALA A 232 -15.42 -6.81 4.02
CA ALA A 232 -15.35 -8.23 3.70
C ALA A 232 -14.03 -8.57 2.99
N PHE A 233 -13.46 -9.72 3.31
CA PHE A 233 -12.31 -10.23 2.57
C PHE A 233 -12.69 -10.51 1.12
N ASN A 234 -11.85 -10.06 0.20
CA ASN A 234 -11.99 -10.36 -1.22
C ASN A 234 -10.61 -10.64 -1.80
N GLN A 235 -10.43 -11.85 -2.34
CA GLN A 235 -9.12 -12.29 -2.83
C GLN A 235 -8.53 -11.32 -3.87
N ARG A 236 -9.34 -10.84 -4.83
CA ARG A 236 -8.85 -9.95 -5.88
C ARG A 236 -8.51 -8.56 -5.34
N ALA A 237 -9.29 -8.03 -4.40
CA ALA A 237 -8.96 -6.77 -3.73
C ALA A 237 -7.62 -6.89 -2.99
N MET A 238 -7.39 -8.01 -2.30
CA MET A 238 -6.13 -8.28 -1.59
C MET A 238 -4.94 -8.40 -2.55
N ASP A 239 -5.12 -9.05 -3.70
CA ASP A 239 -4.07 -9.16 -4.72
C ASP A 239 -3.67 -7.80 -5.31
N LEU A 240 -4.56 -6.80 -5.28
CA LEU A 240 -4.36 -5.45 -5.82
C LEU A 240 -4.18 -4.38 -4.75
N ARG A 241 -4.00 -4.77 -3.48
CA ARG A 241 -4.09 -3.82 -2.36
C ARG A 241 -2.88 -2.90 -2.19
N ASN A 242 -1.74 -3.24 -2.80
CA ASN A 242 -0.51 -2.48 -2.65
C ASN A 242 -0.42 -1.46 -3.79
N LEU A 243 -0.33 -0.18 -3.45
CA LEU A 243 -0.10 0.88 -4.43
C LEU A 243 1.19 1.59 -4.12
N VAL A 244 1.92 2.01 -5.15
CA VAL A 244 3.14 2.77 -4.99
C VAL A 244 3.07 4.08 -5.78
N PHE A 245 3.41 5.17 -5.11
CA PHE A 245 3.71 6.43 -5.77
C PHE A 245 5.23 6.64 -5.79
N PHE A 246 5.79 6.80 -6.97
CA PHE A 246 7.23 7.04 -7.14
C PHE A 246 7.51 7.95 -8.32
N ASN A 247 8.26 9.03 -8.06
CA ASN A 247 8.70 10.01 -9.06
C ASN A 247 7.61 10.54 -10.01
N GLY A 248 6.40 10.76 -9.49
CA GLY A 248 5.27 11.28 -10.29
C GLY A 248 4.44 10.21 -11.00
N HIS A 249 4.62 8.95 -10.65
CA HIS A 249 3.79 7.84 -11.12
C HIS A 249 3.12 7.16 -9.94
N LEU A 250 1.81 6.96 -10.01
CA LEU A 250 1.04 6.13 -9.11
C LEU A 250 0.72 4.80 -9.83
N ALA A 251 0.91 3.68 -9.16
CA ALA A 251 0.59 2.37 -9.72
C ALA A 251 0.09 1.39 -8.66
N VAL A 252 -0.78 0.48 -9.08
CA VAL A 252 -1.20 -0.70 -8.34
C VAL A 252 -0.25 -1.85 -8.65
N LEU A 253 0.12 -2.61 -7.63
CA LEU A 253 0.94 -3.81 -7.73
C LEU A 253 0.03 -5.03 -7.63
N ASP A 254 -0.06 -5.80 -8.71
CA ASP A 254 -0.72 -7.10 -8.73
C ASP A 254 0.21 -8.17 -8.15
N VAL A 255 -0.08 -8.55 -6.91
CA VAL A 255 0.62 -9.60 -6.16
C VAL A 255 -0.23 -10.88 -6.07
N GLY A 256 -1.14 -11.08 -7.02
CA GLY A 256 -1.97 -12.28 -7.12
C GLY A 256 -1.18 -13.56 -7.34
N GLU A 257 -1.74 -14.70 -6.94
CA GLU A 257 -1.09 -15.99 -7.13
C GLU A 257 -0.72 -16.24 -8.58
N GLY A 258 0.50 -16.77 -8.80
CA GLY A 258 1.07 -16.98 -10.13
C GLY A 258 1.75 -15.75 -10.74
N THR A 259 1.64 -14.56 -10.14
CA THR A 259 2.42 -13.39 -10.57
C THR A 259 3.87 -13.46 -10.06
N PRO A 260 4.84 -12.89 -10.81
CA PRO A 260 6.19 -12.73 -10.31
C PRO A 260 6.25 -11.96 -8.98
N LEU A 261 5.47 -10.87 -8.83
CA LEU A 261 5.47 -10.06 -7.61
C LEU A 261 4.99 -10.86 -6.39
N HIS A 262 4.03 -11.77 -6.54
CA HIS A 262 3.61 -12.65 -5.45
C HIS A 262 4.78 -13.49 -4.92
N SER A 263 5.52 -14.13 -5.81
CA SER A 263 6.64 -15.00 -5.43
C SER A 263 7.86 -14.22 -4.93
N GLN A 264 8.04 -12.98 -5.39
CA GLN A 264 9.27 -12.21 -5.18
C GLN A 264 9.16 -11.07 -4.19
N LEU A 265 7.96 -10.57 -3.86
CA LEU A 265 7.78 -9.50 -2.86
C LEU A 265 7.07 -10.00 -1.60
N LEU A 266 6.20 -11.00 -1.68
CA LEU A 266 5.52 -11.53 -0.49
C LEU A 266 6.36 -12.60 0.20
N HIS A 267 6.46 -12.54 1.52
CA HIS A 267 7.04 -13.60 2.33
C HIS A 267 5.95 -14.37 3.08
N ASP A 268 6.29 -15.54 3.64
CA ASP A 268 5.30 -16.47 4.19
C ASP A 268 4.34 -15.86 5.23
N GLY A 269 4.82 -14.88 6.01
CA GLY A 269 4.01 -14.20 7.02
C GLY A 269 3.04 -13.16 6.44
N THR A 270 3.34 -12.56 5.30
CA THR A 270 2.48 -11.54 4.67
C THR A 270 1.65 -12.08 3.53
N ARG A 271 1.96 -13.27 3.01
CA ARG A 271 1.21 -13.90 1.90
C ARG A 271 -0.29 -13.93 2.11
N PRO A 272 -0.85 -14.29 3.28
CA PRO A 272 -2.30 -14.33 3.46
C PRO A 272 -2.96 -12.95 3.35
N ALA A 273 -2.28 -11.91 3.82
CA ALA A 273 -2.74 -10.52 3.75
C ALA A 273 -2.21 -9.77 2.52
N ARG A 274 -1.45 -10.43 1.64
CA ARG A 274 -0.81 -9.85 0.45
C ARG A 274 -0.01 -8.57 0.74
N THR A 275 0.54 -8.40 1.95
CA THR A 275 1.23 -7.16 2.33
C THR A 275 2.66 -7.13 1.78
N VAL A 276 3.00 -6.07 1.04
CA VAL A 276 4.39 -5.74 0.67
C VAL A 276 4.93 -4.74 1.69
N TYR A 277 6.21 -4.83 2.05
CA TYR A 277 6.82 -3.89 2.98
C TYR A 277 7.57 -2.76 2.27
N GLU A 278 7.56 -1.58 2.86
CA GLU A 278 8.25 -0.41 2.34
C GLU A 278 9.79 -0.57 2.39
N GLU A 279 10.32 -1.39 3.31
CA GLU A 279 11.74 -1.76 3.37
C GLU A 279 12.22 -2.45 2.09
N ASP A 280 11.33 -3.15 1.37
CA ASP A 280 11.70 -3.80 0.11
C ASP A 280 12.02 -2.74 -0.96
N PHE A 281 11.34 -1.59 -0.93
CA PHE A 281 11.60 -0.46 -1.83
C PHE A 281 12.74 0.45 -1.38
N GLY A 282 13.06 0.49 -0.09
CA GLY A 282 14.19 1.28 0.37
C GLY A 282 14.38 1.43 1.88
N GLN A 283 14.58 2.67 2.32
CA GLN A 283 14.66 3.02 3.73
C GLN A 283 13.33 3.66 4.15
N PRO A 284 12.56 3.03 5.06
CA PRO A 284 11.38 3.65 5.65
C PRO A 284 11.76 4.94 6.37
N VAL A 285 10.91 5.96 6.29
CA VAL A 285 11.17 7.28 6.87
C VAL A 285 10.08 7.70 7.85
N ALA A 286 8.82 7.59 7.44
CA ALA A 286 7.66 8.09 8.18
C ALA A 286 6.37 7.48 7.60
N ASP A 287 5.28 7.53 8.36
CA ASP A 287 3.94 7.17 7.93
C ASP A 287 3.14 8.44 7.66
N VAL A 288 2.40 8.47 6.55
CA VAL A 288 1.52 9.56 6.14
C VAL A 288 0.09 9.08 6.24
N PHE A 289 -0.76 9.80 6.97
CA PHE A 289 -2.16 9.46 7.20
C PHE A 289 -3.06 10.47 6.51
N TYR A 290 -4.18 9.99 5.97
CA TYR A 290 -5.25 10.82 5.43
C TYR A 290 -6.52 10.64 6.27
N MET A 291 -6.82 11.66 7.06
CA MET A 291 -7.95 11.75 7.97
C MET A 291 -8.72 13.07 7.75
N PRO A 292 -9.46 13.22 6.63
CA PRO A 292 -10.31 14.37 6.36
C PRO A 292 -11.35 14.59 7.47
N GLY A 293 -11.55 15.85 7.86
CA GLY A 293 -12.54 16.22 8.87
C GLY A 293 -12.14 15.91 10.32
N TRP A 294 -11.03 15.20 10.56
CA TRP A 294 -10.47 15.08 11.90
C TRP A 294 -9.92 16.44 12.34
N ARG A 295 -10.71 17.18 13.12
CA ARG A 295 -10.23 18.36 13.85
C ARG A 295 -9.83 17.85 15.21
N GLY A 296 -8.52 17.69 15.44
CA GLY A 296 -7.98 17.23 16.71
C GLY A 296 -8.72 17.91 17.87
N GLY A 297 -9.56 17.13 18.55
CA GLY A 297 -10.39 17.64 19.62
C GLY A 297 -9.47 18.16 20.71
N GLY A 298 -9.37 19.48 20.83
CA GLY A 298 -8.93 20.07 22.08
C GLY A 298 -9.81 19.48 23.17
N SER A 299 -9.21 18.88 24.17
CA SER A 299 -9.86 18.48 25.41
C SER A 299 -10.35 19.75 26.13
N GLY A 300 -11.40 20.36 25.61
CA GLY A 300 -12.14 21.45 26.23
C GLY A 300 -13.09 20.84 27.23
N SER A 301 -12.62 20.70 28.47
CA SER A 301 -13.50 20.70 29.63
C SER A 301 -14.26 22.02 29.62
N GLY A 302 -15.54 21.96 29.30
CA GLY A 302 -16.43 23.11 29.27
C GLY A 302 -17.77 22.72 29.88
N ASP A 303 -17.80 22.71 31.22
CA ASP A 303 -19.04 22.94 31.96
C ASP A 303 -19.61 24.30 31.50
N GLY A 304 -20.87 24.33 31.11
CA GLY A 304 -21.52 25.54 30.64
C GLY A 304 -22.99 25.33 30.28
N ASP A 305 -23.84 25.36 31.30
CA ASP A 305 -25.27 25.59 31.19
C ASP A 305 -25.56 26.84 30.34
N GLY A 306 -26.55 26.76 29.44
CA GLY A 306 -27.01 27.92 28.67
C GLY A 306 -28.11 27.58 27.66
N ASP A 307 -29.35 27.76 28.09
CA ASP A 307 -30.57 27.77 27.27
C ASP A 307 -30.50 28.82 26.14
N GLY A 308 -31.13 28.54 24.98
CA GLY A 308 -31.53 29.59 24.04
C GLY A 308 -31.59 29.22 22.56
N ASP A 309 -32.82 28.99 22.09
CA ASP A 309 -33.35 28.95 20.72
C ASP A 309 -32.55 29.59 19.56
N GLY A 310 -32.52 28.92 18.41
CA GLY A 310 -32.40 29.61 17.11
C GLY A 310 -31.71 28.88 15.95
N LEU A 311 -32.51 28.43 14.99
CA LEU A 311 -32.19 28.23 13.56
C LEU A 311 -31.17 27.13 13.20
N ALA A 312 -31.71 25.95 12.90
CA ALA A 312 -31.00 24.81 12.34
C ALA A 312 -30.57 25.03 10.88
N SER A 313 -29.29 25.37 10.68
CA SER A 313 -28.54 25.04 9.46
C SER A 313 -27.72 23.78 9.73
N GLY A 314 -28.25 22.62 9.36
CA GLY A 314 -27.61 21.32 9.57
C GLY A 314 -26.41 21.11 8.67
N THR A 315 -25.20 21.38 9.15
CA THR A 315 -23.97 20.78 8.65
C THR A 315 -23.62 19.60 9.53
N ALA A 316 -23.81 18.38 9.00
CA ALA A 316 -23.49 17.14 9.66
C ALA A 316 -21.99 17.07 10.00
N SER A 317 -21.67 17.08 11.29
CA SER A 317 -20.47 16.45 11.83
C SER A 317 -20.65 14.93 11.72
N GLY A 318 -20.37 14.40 10.52
CA GLY A 318 -20.44 12.98 10.23
C GLY A 318 -19.33 12.23 10.98
N SER A 319 -19.75 11.28 11.80
CA SER A 319 -18.88 10.23 12.34
C SER A 319 -18.12 9.56 11.20
N TRP A 320 -16.85 9.24 11.43
CA TRP A 320 -16.00 8.44 10.55
C TRP A 320 -16.48 7.01 10.31
N ASP A 321 -17.63 6.62 10.89
CA ASP A 321 -18.35 5.40 10.58
C ASP A 321 -19.73 5.77 9.99
N GLY A 322 -19.93 5.44 8.71
CA GLY A 322 -21.18 5.68 7.99
C GLY A 322 -21.32 4.80 6.74
N GLY A 323 -21.13 3.49 6.90
CA GLY A 323 -21.43 2.51 5.86
C GLY A 323 -22.93 2.44 5.57
N GLY A 324 -23.36 2.96 4.42
CA GLY A 324 -24.71 2.76 3.90
C GLY A 324 -24.81 1.41 3.19
N GLY A 325 -25.46 0.44 3.82
CA GLY A 325 -25.75 -0.87 3.23
C GLY A 325 -26.85 -0.79 2.18
N GLY A 326 -26.54 -1.21 0.95
CA GLY A 326 -27.53 -1.52 -0.08
C GLY A 326 -27.89 -3.01 0.00
N SER A 327 -29.12 -3.30 0.41
CA SER A 327 -29.71 -4.64 0.40
C SER A 327 -29.84 -5.15 -1.03
N VAL A 328 -29.26 -6.31 -1.34
CA VAL A 328 -29.59 -7.07 -2.55
C VAL A 328 -30.19 -8.40 -2.10
N GLU A 329 -31.45 -8.61 -2.52
CA GLU A 329 -32.24 -9.78 -2.24
C GLU A 329 -31.62 -11.04 -2.87
N SER A 330 -31.45 -12.08 -2.06
CA SER A 330 -31.04 -13.41 -2.48
C SER A 330 -32.24 -14.22 -2.96
N SER A 331 -32.35 -14.48 -4.26
CA SER A 331 -33.25 -15.50 -4.80
C SER A 331 -32.49 -16.81 -5.03
N SER A 332 -32.85 -17.82 -4.24
CA SER A 332 -32.45 -19.22 -4.37
C SER A 332 -32.95 -19.85 -5.67
N GLY A 333 -32.04 -20.32 -6.51
CA GLY A 333 -32.33 -21.11 -7.71
C GLY A 333 -31.51 -22.40 -7.71
N SER A 334 -32.14 -23.50 -7.29
CA SER A 334 -31.65 -24.87 -7.40
C SER A 334 -31.56 -25.31 -8.86
N GLY A 335 -30.40 -25.81 -9.28
CA GLY A 335 -30.20 -26.43 -10.60
C GLY A 335 -29.19 -27.58 -10.51
N SER A 336 -29.71 -28.81 -10.64
CA SER A 336 -28.99 -30.08 -10.70
C SER A 336 -28.73 -30.45 -12.16
N PHE A 337 -27.52 -30.87 -12.54
CA PHE A 337 -27.16 -31.74 -13.68
C PHE A 337 -25.71 -32.24 -13.43
N GLY A 338 -25.42 -33.54 -13.28
CA GLY A 338 -25.20 -34.52 -14.35
C GLY A 338 -23.84 -34.24 -15.03
N GLY A 339 -22.77 -35.02 -14.93
CA GLY A 339 -22.64 -36.47 -15.08
C GLY A 339 -21.71 -36.73 -16.28
N ASP A 340 -20.63 -37.50 -16.04
CA ASP A 340 -19.75 -38.20 -16.99
C ASP A 340 -18.71 -37.45 -17.86
N GLY A 341 -17.49 -38.03 -17.91
CA GLY A 341 -16.55 -37.77 -18.99
C GLY A 341 -15.07 -38.04 -18.72
N LEU A 342 -14.67 -39.29 -18.46
CA LEU A 342 -13.28 -39.74 -18.60
C LEU A 342 -12.68 -39.37 -19.97
N ARG A 343 -11.43 -38.91 -20.00
CA ARG A 343 -10.40 -39.38 -20.95
C ARG A 343 -8.99 -39.00 -20.52
N ARG A 344 -8.22 -40.03 -20.14
CA ARG A 344 -6.76 -40.06 -20.18
C ARG A 344 -6.30 -40.08 -21.64
N THR A 345 -5.19 -39.41 -21.92
CA THR A 345 -4.18 -39.91 -22.87
C THR A 345 -2.79 -39.53 -22.36
N ASP A 346 -2.03 -40.56 -22.03
CA ASP A 346 -0.57 -40.53 -21.86
C ASP A 346 0.13 -40.46 -23.22
N SER A 347 1.27 -39.78 -23.28
CA SER A 347 2.46 -40.01 -24.13
C SER A 347 3.32 -38.74 -24.09
N GLY A 348 4.64 -38.74 -23.97
CA GLY A 348 5.65 -39.79 -23.90
C GLY A 348 7.01 -39.10 -23.67
N ALA A 349 7.92 -39.83 -23.04
CA ALA A 349 9.29 -39.41 -22.75
C ALA A 349 10.22 -39.57 -23.96
N SER A 350 11.26 -38.73 -24.03
CA SER A 350 12.59 -38.93 -24.64
C SER A 350 13.25 -37.55 -24.78
N ASP A 351 14.56 -37.33 -24.68
CA ASP A 351 15.67 -38.11 -24.15
C ASP A 351 16.83 -37.12 -23.94
N ALA A 352 17.90 -37.63 -23.31
CA ALA A 352 19.14 -36.95 -22.98
C ALA A 352 19.86 -36.22 -24.15
N GLY A 353 20.64 -35.19 -23.80
CA GLY A 353 21.47 -34.45 -24.75
C GLY A 353 22.52 -33.57 -24.08
N SER A 354 23.45 -34.20 -23.36
CA SER A 354 24.69 -33.60 -22.85
C SER A 354 25.56 -33.07 -24.00
N GLY A 355 26.14 -31.87 -23.86
CA GLY A 355 27.09 -31.35 -24.83
C GLY A 355 27.81 -30.10 -24.33
N GLY A 356 28.91 -30.31 -23.60
CA GLY A 356 29.85 -29.25 -23.25
C GLY A 356 30.61 -28.72 -24.47
N GLY A 357 31.02 -27.46 -24.40
CA GLY A 357 31.81 -26.82 -25.44
C GLY A 357 32.32 -25.47 -24.99
N GLY A 358 33.33 -25.47 -24.12
CA GLY A 358 34.11 -24.27 -23.82
C GLY A 358 34.89 -23.81 -25.04
N GLY A 359 34.87 -22.50 -25.28
CA GLY A 359 35.63 -21.85 -26.34
C GLY A 359 35.99 -20.44 -25.93
N GLY A 360 37.05 -20.30 -25.13
CA GLY A 360 37.68 -19.01 -24.85
C GLY A 360 38.38 -18.47 -26.09
N TRP A 361 38.11 -17.22 -26.44
CA TRP A 361 38.82 -16.45 -27.45
C TRP A 361 39.04 -15.00 -26.97
N ARG A 362 40.27 -14.72 -26.52
CA ARG A 362 40.99 -13.42 -26.55
C ARG A 362 42.49 -13.78 -26.50
N PRO A 363 43.39 -13.13 -27.28
CA PRO A 363 43.72 -11.70 -27.20
C PRO A 363 43.82 -11.05 -28.61
N GLY A 364 43.98 -9.74 -28.82
CA GLY A 364 44.83 -8.80 -28.12
C GLY A 364 44.68 -7.34 -28.61
N PRO A 365 45.68 -6.48 -28.33
CA PRO A 365 45.51 -5.03 -28.27
C PRO A 365 46.08 -4.27 -29.48
N GLY A 366 45.45 -3.16 -29.81
CA GLY A 366 46.00 -2.06 -30.63
C GLY A 366 45.08 -0.85 -30.41
N GLY A 367 45.52 0.32 -29.97
CA GLY A 367 46.74 1.03 -30.31
C GLY A 367 46.41 2.01 -31.43
N GLY A 368 46.14 3.28 -31.11
CA GLY A 368 45.85 4.29 -32.14
C GLY A 368 45.36 5.63 -31.61
N ARG A 369 46.30 6.49 -31.23
CA ARG A 369 46.07 7.92 -31.00
C ARG A 369 45.71 8.61 -32.32
N GLY A 370 44.79 9.56 -32.28
CA GLY A 370 44.51 10.46 -33.41
C GLY A 370 43.93 11.78 -32.92
N ARG A 371 44.80 12.76 -32.67
CA ARG A 371 44.43 14.18 -32.57
C ARG A 371 44.07 14.70 -33.96
N GLY A 372 43.05 15.55 -34.06
CA GLY A 372 42.72 16.26 -35.28
C GLY A 372 41.76 17.42 -35.02
N SER A 373 42.32 18.57 -34.67
CA SER A 373 41.63 19.86 -34.73
C SER A 373 41.37 20.23 -36.19
N ALA A 374 40.16 20.73 -36.49
CA ALA A 374 39.96 21.68 -37.58
C ALA A 374 38.69 22.50 -37.35
N ALA A 375 38.90 23.77 -37.03
CA ALA A 375 37.91 24.83 -37.15
C ALA A 375 37.72 25.20 -38.63
N ARG A 376 36.47 25.48 -39.02
CA ARG A 376 35.95 26.31 -40.13
C ARG A 376 34.44 26.04 -40.11
N GLY A 377 33.58 26.95 -39.63
CA GLY A 377 33.37 28.29 -40.15
C GLY A 377 32.52 28.16 -41.41
N LEU A 378 31.22 28.54 -41.33
CA LEU A 378 30.40 29.08 -42.42
C LEU A 378 28.92 29.21 -41.97
N GLY A 379 28.33 30.36 -42.26
CA GLY A 379 26.94 30.43 -42.73
C GLY A 379 25.86 30.70 -41.69
N ALA A 380 25.70 31.98 -41.32
CA ALA A 380 24.42 32.50 -40.86
C ALA A 380 23.38 32.38 -41.98
N ARG A 381 22.30 31.61 -41.75
CA ARG A 381 21.03 31.72 -42.46
C ARG A 381 19.89 31.48 -41.49
N SER A 382 19.08 32.51 -41.27
CA SER A 382 17.79 32.43 -40.58
C SER A 382 16.86 31.44 -41.28
N PRO A 383 16.21 30.52 -40.55
CA PRO A 383 14.98 29.91 -41.01
C PRO A 383 13.80 30.83 -40.66
N ARG A 384 12.97 31.03 -41.68
CA ARG A 384 11.68 31.70 -41.63
C ARG A 384 10.76 31.04 -40.61
N SER A 385 9.97 31.87 -39.96
CA SER A 385 8.78 31.54 -39.17
C SER A 385 7.85 30.61 -39.93
N ALA A 386 7.78 29.34 -39.51
CA ALA A 386 6.66 28.47 -39.82
C ALA A 386 5.64 28.62 -38.68
N GLY A 387 4.41 29.00 -39.04
CA GLY A 387 3.33 29.23 -38.10
C GLY A 387 3.03 27.98 -37.28
N SER A 388 3.13 28.11 -35.96
CA SER A 388 2.48 27.18 -35.05
C SER A 388 0.98 27.47 -35.12
N SER A 389 0.24 26.63 -35.82
CA SER A 389 -1.19 26.47 -35.61
C SER A 389 -1.38 26.11 -34.14
N GLY A 390 -1.81 27.09 -33.35
CA GLY A 390 -2.14 26.90 -31.95
C GLY A 390 -3.23 25.85 -31.84
N VAL A 391 -2.85 24.67 -31.38
CA VAL A 391 -3.80 23.80 -30.71
C VAL A 391 -4.15 24.54 -29.42
N PRO A 392 -5.42 24.90 -29.18
CA PRO A 392 -5.79 25.52 -27.93
C PRO A 392 -5.44 24.51 -26.83
N GLY A 393 -4.55 24.93 -25.92
CA GLY A 393 -4.29 24.17 -24.72
C GLY A 393 -5.61 24.02 -23.99
N GLU A 394 -6.19 22.82 -24.06
CA GLU A 394 -7.17 22.37 -23.09
C GLU A 394 -6.47 22.44 -21.73
N GLU A 395 -6.71 23.53 -21.05
CA GLU A 395 -6.56 23.66 -19.62
C GLU A 395 -7.38 22.51 -19.02
N VAL A 396 -6.70 21.41 -18.67
CA VAL A 396 -7.28 20.33 -17.88
C VAL A 396 -7.63 20.97 -16.54
N ARG A 397 -8.84 21.52 -16.46
CA ARG A 397 -9.46 21.98 -15.23
C ARG A 397 -9.65 20.74 -14.39
N PHE A 398 -8.69 20.51 -13.50
CA PHE A 398 -8.77 19.49 -12.48
C PHE A 398 -10.11 19.63 -11.76
N LEU A 399 -10.94 18.58 -11.83
CA LEU A 399 -12.25 18.45 -11.18
C LEU A 399 -12.14 18.33 -9.65
N PHE A 400 -11.10 18.90 -9.05
CA PHE A 400 -10.94 18.94 -7.61
C PHE A 400 -11.38 20.34 -7.16
N GLY A 401 -12.61 20.41 -6.62
CA GLY A 401 -13.07 21.59 -5.88
C GLY A 401 -12.06 21.99 -4.81
N ARG A 402 -12.11 23.26 -4.37
CA ARG A 402 -11.20 23.81 -3.35
C ARG A 402 -10.91 22.77 -2.26
N PRO A 403 -9.63 22.41 -1.99
CA PRO A 403 -9.32 21.52 -0.89
C PRO A 403 -9.87 22.18 0.39
N PRO A 404 -10.63 21.45 1.22
CA PRO A 404 -11.12 22.00 2.48
C PRO A 404 -9.92 22.50 3.30
N ASP A 405 -10.12 23.59 4.07
CA ASP A 405 -9.10 24.35 4.80
C ASP A 405 -8.26 23.54 5.82
N CYS A 406 -8.45 22.23 5.90
CA CYS A 406 -7.65 21.27 6.65
C CYS A 406 -7.51 20.04 5.74
N CYS A 407 -6.40 19.88 5.00
CA CYS A 407 -6.28 18.79 4.01
C CYS A 407 -6.27 17.37 4.63
N GLY A 408 -6.47 17.22 5.95
CA GLY A 408 -6.59 15.94 6.63
C GLY A 408 -5.32 15.10 6.59
N VAL A 409 -4.20 15.62 6.09
CA VAL A 409 -2.94 14.88 5.99
C VAL A 409 -2.11 15.09 7.24
N TYR A 410 -1.69 13.98 7.82
CA TYR A 410 -0.87 13.94 9.02
C TYR A 410 0.31 13.00 8.85
N VAL A 411 1.32 13.13 9.71
CA VAL A 411 2.54 12.32 9.67
C VAL A 411 2.87 11.78 11.05
N SER A 412 3.24 10.49 11.13
CA SER A 412 3.89 9.85 12.27
C SER A 412 5.27 9.37 11.86
N TYR A 413 6.21 9.23 12.80
CA TYR A 413 7.56 8.76 12.53
C TYR A 413 8.17 7.98 13.70
#